data_AF-A0A0V0GVH1-F1
#
_entry.id   AF-A0A0V0GVH1-F1
#
_cell.length_a   1.000
_cell.length_b   1.000
_cell.length_c   1.000
_cell.angle_alpha   90.00
_cell.angle_beta   90.00
_cell.angle_gamma   90.00
#
_symmetry.space_group_name_H-M   'P 1'
#
loop_
_entity.id
_entity.type
_entity.pdbx_description
1 polymer ?
#
loop_
_entity_poly.entity_id
_entity_poly.type
_entity_poly.pdbx_seq_one_letter_code
_entity_poly.pdbx_strand_id
1 'polypeptide(L)'
;MGDLNFLMCRAIDNPGLTPSSSLRTSLISVFEDPVIDTSSTVHQEIGLEDFIGCASVHGVGPSIAIFDTIRDGQLDCACVYPFPLHTREQMQELIGEMKKILVDC
;
A
#
# COMPACT_ATOMS: atom_id res chain seq x y z
N MET A 1 -0.46 -19.35 13.66
CA MET A 1 0.48 -18.35 14.19
C MET A 1 0.20 -17.10 13.38
N GLY A 2 -0.35 -16.03 13.98
CA GLY A 2 -0.83 -14.88 13.22
C GLY A 2 0.33 -14.22 12.49
N ASP A 3 0.16 -13.94 11.19
CA ASP A 3 1.19 -13.33 10.36
C ASP A 3 1.62 -12.00 10.98
N LEU A 4 2.86 -11.96 11.44
CA LEU A 4 3.48 -10.75 11.97
C LEU A 4 3.81 -9.87 10.75
N ASN A 5 3.33 -8.63 10.73
CA ASN A 5 3.61 -7.71 9.63
C ASN A 5 5.13 -7.56 9.42
N PHE A 6 5.58 -7.51 8.16
CA PHE A 6 6.98 -7.39 7.77
C PHE A 6 7.74 -6.30 8.55
N LEU A 7 7.14 -5.13 8.76
CA LEU A 7 7.75 -4.03 9.51
C LEU A 7 8.02 -4.40 10.97
N MET A 8 7.15 -5.22 11.57
CA MET A 8 7.32 -5.70 12.93
C MET A 8 8.45 -6.74 13.03
N CYS A 9 8.63 -7.60 12.03
CA CYS A 9 9.81 -8.47 11.92
C CYS A 9 11.10 -7.64 11.84
N ARG A 10 11.13 -6.61 10.98
CA ARG A 10 12.29 -5.71 10.85
C ARG A 10 12.61 -4.98 12.16
N ALA A 11 11.60 -4.61 12.93
CA ALA A 11 11.77 -4.00 14.25
C ALA A 11 12.35 -4.97 15.29
N ILE A 12 11.97 -6.26 15.23
CA ILE A 12 12.50 -7.31 16.11
C ILE A 12 13.96 -7.60 15.80
N ASP A 13 14.30 -7.70 14.52
CA ASP A 13 15.68 -7.94 14.06
C ASP A 13 16.62 -6.76 14.39
N ASN A 14 16.07 -5.56 14.63
CA ASN A 14 16.82 -4.33 14.85
C ASN A 14 16.31 -3.60 16.11
N PRO A 15 16.54 -4.12 17.33
CA PRO A 15 15.95 -3.60 18.57
C PRO A 15 16.40 -2.18 18.94
N GLY A 16 17.49 -1.68 18.33
CA GLY A 16 17.95 -0.30 18.50
C GLY A 16 17.15 0.74 17.69
N LEU A 17 16.25 0.31 16.81
CA LEU A 17 15.42 1.23 16.03
C LEU A 17 14.34 1.87 16.91
N THR A 18 14.19 3.19 16.76
CA THR A 18 13.05 3.93 17.30
C THR A 18 11.75 3.49 16.62
N PRO A 19 10.56 3.74 17.20
CA PRO A 19 9.30 3.48 16.51
C PRO A 19 9.22 4.05 15.09
N SER A 20 9.76 5.25 14.88
CA SER A 20 9.83 5.90 13.56
C SER A 20 10.79 5.19 12.62
N SER A 21 12.00 4.86 13.07
CA SER A 21 13.01 4.21 12.21
C SER A 21 12.70 2.74 11.93
N SER A 22 11.85 2.11 12.75
CA SER A 22 11.28 0.78 12.50
C SER A 22 9.99 0.82 11.69
N LEU A 23 9.52 2.01 11.29
CA LEU A 23 8.28 2.20 10.52
C LEU A 23 7.04 1.60 11.20
N ARG A 24 7.08 1.37 12.52
CA ARG A 24 5.97 0.76 13.28
C ARG A 24 4.68 1.59 13.27
N THR A 25 4.79 2.88 12.92
CA THR A 25 3.67 3.80 12.79
C THR A 25 3.31 4.09 11.34
N SER A 26 3.94 3.41 10.36
CA SER A 26 3.64 3.62 8.95
C SER A 26 2.23 3.12 8.63
N LEU A 27 1.48 3.93 7.91
CA LEU A 27 0.14 3.60 7.44
C LEU A 27 0.17 2.71 6.20
N ILE A 28 1.20 2.87 5.36
CA ILE A 28 1.42 2.13 4.13
C ILE A 28 2.90 1.77 4.05
N SER A 29 3.20 0.55 3.61
CA SER A 29 4.54 0.11 3.22
C SER A 29 4.52 -0.34 1.77
N VAL A 30 5.54 0.03 1.02
CA VAL A 30 5.79 -0.47 -0.32
C VAL A 30 6.90 -1.53 -0.27
N PHE A 31 6.88 -2.48 -1.20
CA PHE A 31 8.02 -3.38 -1.37
C PHE A 31 9.24 -2.58 -1.84
N GLU A 32 10.43 -2.97 -1.37
CA GLU A 32 11.69 -2.36 -1.79
C GLU A 32 11.94 -2.62 -3.28
N ASP A 33 11.70 -3.85 -3.71
CA ASP A 33 11.77 -4.23 -5.12
C ASP A 33 10.38 -4.12 -5.77
N PRO A 34 10.30 -3.58 -7.01
CA PRO A 34 9.05 -3.54 -7.74
C PRO A 34 8.58 -4.97 -8.05
N VAL A 35 7.29 -5.23 -7.84
CA VAL A 35 6.67 -6.47 -8.29
C VAL A 35 6.40 -6.35 -9.78
N ILE A 36 7.21 -7.04 -10.58
CA ILE A 36 7.03 -7.09 -12.03
C ILE A 36 6.15 -8.30 -12.37
N ASP A 37 4.95 -8.03 -12.85
CA ASP A 37 4.11 -9.07 -13.42
C ASP A 37 4.68 -9.53 -14.77
N THR A 38 5.10 -10.79 -14.83
CA THR A 38 5.68 -11.43 -16.03
C THR A 38 4.69 -12.36 -16.72
N SER A 39 3.44 -12.44 -16.24
CA SER A 39 2.42 -13.38 -16.74
C SER A 39 1.68 -12.88 -18.00
N SER A 40 2.30 -11.96 -18.75
CA SER A 40 1.69 -11.28 -19.90
C SER A 40 1.15 -12.23 -20.98
N THR A 41 1.79 -13.37 -21.23
CA THR A 41 1.30 -14.36 -22.19
C THR A 41 0.02 -15.04 -21.72
N VAL A 42 -0.08 -15.39 -20.44
CA VAL A 42 -1.28 -15.99 -19.85
C VAL A 42 -2.42 -14.97 -19.82
N HIS A 43 -2.13 -13.72 -19.48
CA HIS A 43 -3.11 -12.63 -19.50
C HIS A 43 -3.72 -12.42 -20.89
N GLN A 44 -2.92 -12.52 -21.95
CA GLN A 44 -3.42 -12.45 -23.33
C GLN A 44 -4.28 -13.65 -23.70
N GLU A 45 -3.88 -14.88 -23.33
CA GLU A 45 -4.62 -16.10 -23.63
C GLU A 45 -6.04 -16.11 -23.02
N ILE A 46 -6.19 -15.53 -21.82
CA ILE A 46 -7.48 -15.44 -21.13
C ILE A 46 -8.27 -14.17 -21.47
N GLY A 47 -7.71 -13.27 -22.28
CA GLY A 47 -8.32 -11.97 -22.60
C GLY A 47 -8.42 -11.04 -21.39
N LEU A 48 -7.46 -11.09 -20.46
CA LEU A 48 -7.40 -10.16 -19.33
C LEU A 48 -7.02 -8.77 -19.84
N GLU A 49 -7.96 -7.83 -19.70
CA GLU A 49 -7.77 -6.44 -20.12
C GLU A 49 -7.13 -5.61 -19.00
N ASP A 50 -7.64 -5.72 -17.78
CA ASP A 50 -7.18 -4.97 -16.61
C ASP A 50 -7.28 -5.83 -15.34
N PHE A 51 -6.45 -5.56 -14.34
CA PHE A 51 -6.60 -6.06 -12.98
C PHE A 51 -6.32 -4.97 -11.96
N ILE A 52 -6.96 -5.06 -10.79
CA ILE A 52 -6.82 -4.07 -9.72
C ILE A 52 -6.01 -4.70 -8.59
N GLY A 53 -4.91 -4.05 -8.24
CA GLY A 53 -4.14 -4.33 -7.03
C GLY A 53 -4.90 -3.93 -5.76
N CYS A 54 -4.59 -4.58 -4.65
CA CYS A 54 -5.16 -4.23 -3.35
C CYS A 54 -4.07 -4.30 -2.28
N ALA A 55 -3.68 -3.13 -1.78
CA ALA A 55 -2.88 -2.99 -0.57
C ALA A 55 -3.80 -2.61 0.58
N SER A 56 -3.95 -3.48 1.57
CA SER A 56 -4.84 -3.26 2.70
C SER A 56 -4.19 -3.64 4.02
N VAL A 57 -4.56 -2.90 5.07
CA VAL A 57 -4.21 -3.24 6.45
C VAL A 57 -5.47 -3.80 7.12
N HIS A 58 -5.46 -5.10 7.40
CA HIS A 58 -6.54 -5.80 8.10
C HIS A 58 -6.02 -6.33 9.45
N GLY A 59 -6.60 -5.88 10.56
CA GLY A 59 -6.21 -6.31 11.91
C GLY A 59 -6.10 -5.16 12.91
N VAL A 60 -5.06 -5.17 13.76
CA VAL A 60 -4.78 -4.14 14.77
C VAL A 60 -4.17 -2.91 14.09
N GLY A 61 -4.98 -2.15 13.37
CA GLY A 61 -4.53 -0.96 12.63
C GLY A 61 -5.69 -0.22 11.95
N PRO A 62 -5.43 1.00 11.43
CA PRO A 62 -6.41 1.76 10.67
C PRO A 62 -6.82 0.96 9.43
N SER A 63 -8.12 0.69 9.29
CA SER A 63 -8.65 -0.14 8.20
C SER A 63 -8.69 0.63 6.88
N ILE A 64 -7.52 0.95 6.33
CA ILE A 64 -7.37 1.64 5.04
C ILE A 64 -7.03 0.58 3.98
N ALA A 65 -7.66 0.72 2.82
CA ALA A 65 -7.34 -0.05 1.63
C ALA A 65 -7.08 0.89 0.45
N ILE A 66 -6.02 0.59 -0.29
CA ILE A 66 -5.61 1.25 -1.51
C ILE A 66 -5.80 0.25 -2.64
N PHE A 67 -6.63 0.62 -3.60
CA PHE A 67 -6.85 -0.15 -4.82
C PHE A 67 -6.23 0.60 -5.97
N ASP A 68 -5.22 0.02 -6.59
CA ASP A 68 -4.44 0.65 -7.65
C ASP A 68 -4.51 -0.15 -8.95
N THR A 69 -4.47 0.55 -10.06
CA THR A 69 -4.34 -0.05 -11.40
C THR A 69 -3.69 0.96 -12.32
N ILE A 70 -2.97 0.47 -13.33
CA ILE A 70 -2.54 1.32 -14.44
C ILE A 70 -3.60 1.24 -15.53
N ARG A 71 -4.17 2.38 -15.92
CA ARG A 71 -5.15 2.51 -17.00
C ARG A 71 -4.67 3.58 -17.97
N ASP A 72 -4.59 3.25 -19.25
CA ASP A 72 -4.10 4.16 -20.31
C ASP A 72 -2.75 4.82 -19.98
N GLY A 73 -1.86 4.08 -19.31
CA GLY A 73 -0.56 4.58 -18.88
C GLY A 73 -0.59 5.52 -17.67
N GLN A 74 -1.72 5.66 -16.99
CA GLN A 74 -1.90 6.48 -15.80
C GLN A 74 -2.21 5.62 -14.58
N LEU A 75 -1.73 6.04 -13.41
CA LEU A 75 -2.10 5.43 -12.14
C LEU A 75 -3.51 5.87 -11.75
N ASP A 76 -4.46 4.95 -11.76
CA ASP A 76 -5.79 5.08 -11.17
C ASP A 76 -5.74 4.45 -9.76
N CYS A 77 -6.24 5.17 -8.76
CA CYS A 77 -6.14 4.74 -7.37
C CYS A 77 -7.38 5.15 -6.57
N ALA A 78 -8.01 4.16 -5.93
CA ALA A 78 -9.12 4.36 -4.99
C ALA A 78 -8.65 4.11 -3.55
N CYS A 79 -8.89 5.09 -2.68
CA CYS A 79 -8.65 4.98 -1.25
C CYS A 79 -9.97 4.72 -0.51
N VAL A 80 -10.09 3.56 0.13
CA VAL A 80 -11.25 3.16 0.92
C VAL A 80 -10.87 3.18 2.39
N TYR A 81 -11.69 3.86 3.20
CA TYR A 81 -11.45 4.01 4.63
C TYR A 81 -12.78 4.11 5.40
N PRO A 82 -12.83 3.66 6.67
CA PRO A 82 -14.02 3.76 7.50
C PRO A 82 -14.24 5.18 8.02
N PHE A 83 -15.43 5.71 7.76
CA PHE A 83 -15.97 6.87 8.46
C PHE A 83 -16.85 6.38 9.63
N PRO A 84 -16.76 6.97 10.84
CA PRO A 84 -16.05 8.20 11.20
C PRO A 84 -14.63 7.99 11.76
N LEU A 85 -14.05 6.79 11.64
CA LEU A 85 -12.72 6.52 12.19
C LEU A 85 -11.64 7.43 11.57
N HIS A 86 -11.78 7.71 10.28
CA HIS A 86 -10.97 8.72 9.58
C HIS A 86 -11.88 9.81 9.02
N THR A 87 -11.48 11.07 9.18
CA THR A 87 -12.16 12.20 8.52
C THR A 87 -11.73 12.29 7.06
N ARG A 88 -12.54 12.97 6.25
CA ARG A 88 -12.21 13.23 4.85
C ARG A 88 -10.92 14.04 4.73
N GLU A 89 -10.75 15.04 5.58
CA GLU A 89 -9.60 15.96 5.58
C GLU A 89 -8.31 15.22 5.91
N GLN A 90 -8.33 14.35 6.92
CA GLN A 90 -7.17 13.50 7.28
C GLN A 90 -6.76 12.60 6.11
N MET A 91 -7.73 11.98 5.44
CA MET A 91 -7.43 11.10 4.31
C MET A 91 -6.98 11.86 3.07
N GLN A 92 -7.48 13.08 2.84
CA GLN A 92 -6.99 13.94 1.77
C GLN A 92 -5.54 14.37 1.99
N GLU A 93 -5.16 14.70 3.23
CA GLU A 93 -3.77 15.01 3.58
C GLU A 93 -2.86 13.80 3.33
N LEU A 94 -3.25 12.62 3.81
CA LEU A 94 -2.51 11.37 3.57
C LEU A 94 -2.27 11.10 2.07
N ILE A 95 -3.32 11.19 1.26
CA ILE A 95 -3.22 10.97 -0.19
C ILE A 95 -2.40 12.07 -0.87
N GLY A 96 -2.47 13.31 -0.37
CA GLY A 96 -1.64 14.42 -0.82
C GLY A 96 -0.15 14.13 -0.64
N GLU A 97 0.26 13.69 0.55
CA GLU A 97 1.65 13.34 0.83
C GLU A 97 2.10 12.12 0.03
N MET A 98 1.25 11.09 -0.11
CA MET A 98 1.54 9.93 -0.95
C MET A 98 1.82 10.34 -2.40
N LYS A 99 1.01 11.23 -2.98
CA LYS A 99 1.20 11.73 -4.34
C LYS A 99 2.50 12.49 -4.51
N LYS A 100 2.89 13.33 -3.54
CA LYS A 100 4.18 14.05 -3.60
C LYS A 100 5.33 13.07 -3.69
N ILE A 101 5.35 12.05 -2.82
CA ILE A 101 6.39 11.02 -2.83
C ILE A 101 6.42 10.31 -4.19
N LEU A 102 5.28 9.89 -4.73
CA LEU A 102 5.23 9.16 -6.00
C LEU A 102 5.66 10.00 -7.22
N VAL A 103 5.50 11.32 -7.17
CA VAL A 103 5.85 12.22 -8.29
C VAL A 103 7.26 12.79 -8.17
N ASP A 104 7.75 13.01 -6.94
CA ASP A 104 9.06 13.61 -6.66
C ASP A 104 10.20 12.57 -6.65
N CYS A 105 9.88 11.27 -6.74
CA CYS A 105 10.85 10.17 -6.88
C CYS A 105 11.36 9.97 -8.31
#